data_AF-A0A838G3D5-F1
#
_entry.id   AF-A0A838G3D5-F1
#
_cell.length_a   1.000
_cell.length_b   1.000
_cell.length_c   1.000
_cell.angle_alpha   90.00
_cell.angle_beta   90.00
_cell.angle_gamma   90.00
#
_symmetry.space_group_name_H-M   'P 1'
#
loop_
_entity.id
_entity.type
_entity.pdbx_description
1 polymer ?
#
loop_
_entity_poly.entity_id
_entity_poly.type
_entity_poly.pdbx_seq_one_letter_code
_entity_poly.pdbx_strand_id
1 'polypeptide(L)'
;MLEGAAGAAFAMTNRSQGNRIITYSRAADGTLTRVDSVSTRGTGIGTDLDTQDGLLLSSDHRFLYAANAGSDNVTVFSVAGTELTFLQKVYAGDVPNSLTINGDLLYVLDGSVAGNGIRGFTVADDGTLTRLPHSFRLLSSPIAVPGEVQFSPDGRFLLVTHKTTNVLLPPKNAIDVFRVGDNGMASALPKREPSHGLRPFSLAFR
;
A
#
# COMPACT_ATOMS: atom_id res chain seq x y z
N MET A 1 7.41 -3.28 39.66
CA MET A 1 7.23 -4.03 38.39
C MET A 1 6.43 -3.13 37.46
N LEU A 2 7.07 -2.58 36.43
CA LEU A 2 6.41 -1.76 35.42
C LEU A 2 6.38 -2.58 34.14
N GLU A 3 5.33 -3.39 33.95
CA GLU A 3 5.05 -3.99 32.64
C GLU A 3 4.52 -2.89 31.72
N GLY A 4 5.43 -2.21 31.01
CA GLY A 4 5.06 -1.34 29.91
C GLY A 4 4.46 -2.20 28.80
N ALA A 5 3.24 -1.88 28.38
CA ALA A 5 2.43 -2.69 27.47
C ALA A 5 3.23 -3.19 26.25
N ALA A 6 3.28 -4.52 26.08
CA ALA A 6 3.89 -5.16 24.93
C ALA A 6 3.08 -4.81 23.66
N GLY A 7 3.73 -4.19 22.68
CA GLY A 7 3.17 -3.95 21.36
C GLY A 7 3.50 -5.07 20.38
N ALA A 8 3.07 -4.90 19.12
CA ALA A 8 3.47 -5.76 18.01
C ALA A 8 4.08 -4.92 16.88
N ALA A 9 4.98 -5.53 16.12
CA ALA A 9 5.47 -4.98 14.85
C ALA A 9 5.42 -6.07 13.77
N PHE A 10 5.21 -5.65 12.54
CA PHE A 10 5.07 -6.54 11.39
C PHE A 10 6.02 -6.10 10.28
N ALA A 11 6.70 -7.06 9.68
CA ALA A 11 7.52 -6.84 8.49
C ALA A 11 7.12 -7.85 7.42
N MET A 12 7.02 -7.42 6.17
CA MET A 12 6.70 -8.30 5.05
C MET A 12 7.98 -8.67 4.30
N THR A 13 8.14 -9.94 3.95
CA THR A 13 9.20 -10.37 3.02
C THR A 13 8.86 -9.95 1.59
N ASN A 14 9.73 -10.25 0.62
CA ASN A 14 9.37 -10.13 -0.79
C ASN A 14 9.75 -11.41 -1.54
N ARG A 15 9.29 -12.56 -1.05
CA ARG A 15 9.69 -13.87 -1.61
C ARG A 15 8.88 -14.20 -2.85
N SER A 16 9.55 -14.52 -3.95
CA SER A 16 8.92 -15.04 -5.18
C SER A 16 8.23 -16.40 -4.98
N GLN A 17 8.61 -17.13 -3.94
CA GLN A 17 7.97 -18.38 -3.52
C GLN A 17 7.51 -18.26 -2.06
N GLY A 18 6.20 -18.08 -1.88
CA GLY A 18 5.55 -18.00 -0.58
C GLY A 18 5.96 -16.76 0.22
N ASN A 19 5.35 -15.61 -0.09
CA ASN A 19 5.59 -14.37 0.64
C ASN A 19 5.05 -14.46 2.07
N ARG A 20 5.73 -13.85 3.04
CA ARG A 20 5.42 -14.00 4.47
C ARG A 20 5.41 -12.66 5.21
N ILE A 21 4.63 -12.62 6.29
CA ILE A 21 4.72 -11.59 7.32
C ILE A 21 5.52 -12.15 8.49
N ILE A 22 6.57 -11.45 8.88
CA ILE A 22 7.32 -11.71 10.11
C ILE A 22 6.68 -10.87 11.22
N THR A 23 6.28 -11.51 12.31
CA THR A 23 5.66 -10.85 13.45
C THR A 23 6.68 -10.71 14.58
N TYR A 24 6.63 -9.59 15.30
CA TYR A 24 7.51 -9.30 16.42
C TYR A 24 6.68 -8.83 17.61
N SER A 25 7.02 -9.28 18.81
CA SER A 25 6.63 -8.58 20.02
C SER A 25 7.55 -7.37 20.21
N ARG A 26 6.97 -6.25 20.64
CA ARG A 26 7.68 -5.00 20.90
C ARG A 26 7.62 -4.67 22.38
N ALA A 27 8.77 -4.69 23.05
CA ALA A 27 8.87 -4.23 24.43
C ALA A 27 8.71 -2.71 24.54
N ALA A 28 8.46 -2.20 25.76
CA ALA A 28 8.25 -0.78 26.00
C ALA A 28 9.47 0.10 25.62
N ASP A 29 10.67 -0.46 25.69
CA ASP A 29 11.92 0.17 25.25
C ASP A 29 12.13 0.14 23.71
N GLY A 30 11.21 -0.49 22.97
CA GLY A 30 11.28 -0.65 21.53
C GLY A 30 12.00 -1.91 21.05
N THR A 31 12.54 -2.75 21.94
CA THR A 31 13.16 -4.02 21.56
C THR A 31 12.17 -4.91 20.83
N LEU A 32 12.57 -5.43 19.67
CA LEU A 32 11.77 -6.34 18.85
C LEU A 32 12.26 -7.78 19.02
N THR A 33 11.36 -8.66 19.44
CA THR A 33 11.61 -10.11 19.49
C THR A 33 10.75 -10.80 18.45
N ARG A 34 11.36 -11.50 17.49
CA ARG A 34 10.62 -12.23 16.45
C ARG A 34 9.77 -13.32 17.08
N VAL A 35 8.49 -13.36 16.73
CA VAL A 35 7.50 -14.33 17.25
C VAL A 35 7.20 -15.40 16.21
N ASP A 36 6.74 -15.00 15.02
CA ASP A 36 6.31 -15.96 13.99
C ASP A 36 6.65 -15.49 12.56
N SER A 37 6.39 -16.36 11.60
CA SER A 37 6.36 -16.06 10.18
C SER A 37 5.10 -16.64 9.56
N VAL A 38 4.15 -15.78 9.21
CA VAL A 38 2.83 -16.14 8.69
C VAL A 38 2.82 -16.06 7.17
N SER A 39 2.26 -17.07 6.50
CA SER A 39 2.12 -17.05 5.04
C SER A 39 1.09 -16.01 4.61
N THR A 40 1.44 -15.13 3.66
CA THR A 40 0.50 -14.25 2.97
C THR A 40 -0.46 -15.02 2.05
N ARG A 41 -0.19 -16.29 1.76
CA ARG A 41 -0.87 -17.06 0.69
C ARG A 41 -0.76 -16.43 -0.70
N GLY A 42 0.20 -15.52 -0.89
CA GLY A 42 0.61 -14.94 -2.16
C GLY A 42 2.13 -15.03 -2.35
N THR A 43 2.62 -14.38 -3.40
CA THR A 43 4.04 -14.28 -3.75
C THR A 43 4.44 -12.82 -3.94
N GLY A 44 5.65 -12.49 -3.53
CA GLY A 44 6.35 -11.29 -3.94
C GLY A 44 7.08 -11.56 -5.27
N ILE A 45 8.02 -10.70 -5.62
CA ILE A 45 8.80 -10.83 -6.86
C ILE A 45 10.24 -11.29 -6.65
N GLY A 46 10.73 -11.35 -5.40
CA GLY A 46 12.10 -11.81 -5.11
C GLY A 46 13.19 -10.75 -5.31
N THR A 47 12.83 -9.56 -5.77
CA THR A 47 13.73 -8.42 -5.99
C THR A 47 13.15 -7.16 -5.39
N ASP A 48 13.97 -6.18 -5.06
CA ASP A 48 13.49 -4.91 -4.55
C ASP A 48 12.50 -4.23 -5.53
N LEU A 49 11.38 -3.77 -5.00
CA LEU A 49 10.37 -3.00 -5.74
C LEU A 49 10.71 -1.50 -5.72
N ASP A 50 11.58 -1.06 -4.80
CA ASP A 50 11.88 0.35 -4.55
C ASP A 50 10.57 1.13 -4.24
N THR A 51 9.63 0.51 -3.51
CA THR A 51 8.34 1.11 -3.14
C THR A 51 8.13 1.18 -1.63
N GLN A 52 7.17 2.01 -1.22
CA GLN A 52 6.77 2.20 0.18
C GLN A 52 5.33 1.71 0.41
N ASP A 53 5.01 1.33 1.65
CA ASP A 53 3.67 0.94 2.09
C ASP A 53 3.08 -0.30 1.40
N GLY A 54 3.92 -1.30 1.10
CA GLY A 54 3.45 -2.63 0.67
C GLY A 54 2.76 -3.45 1.78
N LEU A 55 2.88 -3.02 3.05
CA LEU A 55 2.23 -3.61 4.21
C LEU A 55 1.57 -2.49 5.03
N LEU A 56 0.26 -2.58 5.24
CA LEU A 56 -0.54 -1.53 5.86
C LEU A 56 -1.33 -2.09 7.05
N LEU A 57 -1.14 -1.50 8.24
CA LEU A 57 -1.95 -1.78 9.43
C LEU A 57 -3.09 -0.76 9.52
N SER A 58 -4.31 -1.20 9.79
CA SER A 58 -5.44 -0.30 10.02
C SER A 58 -5.21 0.58 11.26
N SER A 59 -5.83 1.76 11.29
CA SER A 59 -5.66 2.73 12.38
C SER A 59 -6.16 2.23 13.74
N ASP A 60 -7.09 1.28 13.75
CA ASP A 60 -7.58 0.59 14.94
C ASP A 60 -6.76 -0.66 15.31
N HIS A 61 -5.69 -0.94 14.56
CA HIS A 61 -4.79 -2.08 14.70
C HIS A 61 -5.47 -3.46 14.61
N ARG A 62 -6.69 -3.54 14.05
CA ARG A 62 -7.43 -4.81 13.93
C ARG A 62 -7.15 -5.57 12.65
N PHE A 63 -6.66 -4.91 11.59
CA PHE A 63 -6.49 -5.51 10.28
C PHE A 63 -5.14 -5.17 9.65
N LEU A 64 -4.55 -6.14 8.96
CA LEU A 64 -3.29 -6.00 8.25
C LEU A 64 -3.48 -6.38 6.77
N TYR A 65 -3.08 -5.47 5.87
CA TYR A 65 -3.20 -5.61 4.42
C TYR A 65 -1.81 -5.77 3.81
N ALA A 66 -1.59 -6.86 3.08
CA ALA A 66 -0.30 -7.22 2.51
C ALA A 66 -0.37 -7.30 0.98
N ALA A 67 0.36 -6.43 0.28
CA ALA A 67 0.46 -6.46 -1.17
C ALA A 67 1.42 -7.57 -1.64
N ASN A 68 0.93 -8.47 -2.48
CA ASN A 68 1.68 -9.59 -3.03
C ASN A 68 1.94 -9.37 -4.53
N ALA A 69 2.96 -8.55 -4.81
CA ALA A 69 3.33 -8.11 -6.15
C ALA A 69 3.49 -9.24 -7.19
N GLY A 70 3.98 -10.41 -6.81
CA GLY A 70 4.19 -11.52 -7.76
C GLY A 70 2.96 -12.38 -8.02
N SER A 71 1.85 -12.13 -7.32
CA SER A 71 0.60 -12.88 -7.48
C SER A 71 -0.62 -11.98 -7.62
N ASP A 72 -0.40 -10.68 -7.85
CA ASP A 72 -1.41 -9.71 -8.23
C ASP A 72 -2.58 -9.56 -7.24
N ASN A 73 -2.30 -9.75 -5.95
CA ASN A 73 -3.34 -9.71 -4.91
C ASN A 73 -2.90 -8.96 -3.66
N VAL A 74 -3.90 -8.58 -2.86
CA VAL A 74 -3.74 -8.19 -1.47
C VAL A 74 -4.30 -9.32 -0.59
N THR A 75 -3.55 -9.65 0.47
CA THR A 75 -4.04 -10.52 1.54
C THR A 75 -4.44 -9.69 2.75
N VAL A 76 -5.58 -10.02 3.33
CA VAL A 76 -6.13 -9.40 4.54
C VAL A 76 -6.02 -10.36 5.71
N PHE A 77 -5.53 -9.86 6.83
CA PHE A 77 -5.50 -10.56 8.12
C PHE A 77 -6.26 -9.77 9.18
N SER A 78 -6.92 -10.47 10.11
CA SER A 78 -7.21 -9.89 11.42
C SER A 78 -5.97 -10.00 12.32
N VAL A 79 -5.84 -9.05 13.22
CA VAL A 79 -4.69 -8.88 14.12
C VAL A 79 -5.14 -9.03 15.57
N ALA A 80 -4.47 -9.89 16.32
CA ALA A 80 -4.63 -10.03 17.76
C ALA A 80 -3.25 -10.08 18.41
N GLY A 81 -2.74 -8.92 18.85
CA GLY A 81 -1.36 -8.79 19.32
C GLY A 81 -0.38 -9.14 18.20
N THR A 82 0.40 -10.21 18.38
CA THR A 82 1.34 -10.71 17.37
C THR A 82 0.75 -11.77 16.44
N GLU A 83 -0.47 -12.22 16.69
CA GLU A 83 -1.15 -13.26 15.91
C GLU A 83 -1.88 -12.66 14.72
N LEU A 84 -1.80 -13.35 13.58
CA LEU A 84 -2.47 -12.97 12.34
C LEU A 84 -3.36 -14.11 11.87
N THR A 85 -4.66 -13.83 11.69
CA THR A 85 -5.61 -14.80 11.12
C THR A 85 -5.98 -14.37 9.71
N PHE A 86 -5.77 -15.25 8.74
CA PHE A 86 -6.15 -14.99 7.35
C PHE A 86 -7.65 -14.77 7.23
N LEU A 87 -8.06 -13.69 6.56
CA LEU A 87 -9.45 -13.39 6.27
C LEU A 87 -9.77 -13.55 4.78
N GLN A 88 -8.96 -12.92 3.93
CA GLN A 88 -9.28 -12.78 2.52
C GLN A 88 -8.00 -12.68 1.67
N LYS A 89 -8.11 -13.10 0.41
CA LYS A 89 -7.17 -12.76 -0.65
C LYS A 89 -7.97 -12.24 -1.84
N VAL A 90 -7.63 -11.05 -2.34
CA VAL A 90 -8.39 -10.38 -3.41
C VAL A 90 -7.44 -9.86 -4.49
N TYR A 91 -7.83 -10.01 -5.77
CA TYR A 91 -7.07 -9.46 -6.88
C TYR A 91 -6.98 -7.93 -6.77
N ALA A 92 -5.76 -7.41 -6.89
CA ALA A 92 -5.45 -6.02 -6.58
C ALA A 92 -4.88 -5.22 -7.75
N GLY A 93 -4.69 -5.84 -8.91
CA GLY A 93 -4.00 -5.25 -10.05
C GLY A 93 -2.72 -6.00 -10.37
N ASP A 94 -2.04 -5.59 -11.44
CA ASP A 94 -0.79 -6.19 -11.90
C ASP A 94 0.39 -5.60 -11.11
N VAL A 95 1.07 -6.43 -10.33
CA VAL A 95 2.18 -6.00 -9.45
C VAL A 95 1.75 -4.92 -8.42
N PRO A 96 0.81 -5.21 -7.50
CA PRO A 96 0.45 -4.29 -6.42
C PRO A 96 1.65 -4.05 -5.51
N ASN A 97 1.99 -2.79 -5.26
CA ASN A 97 3.27 -2.42 -4.65
C ASN A 97 3.20 -1.32 -3.57
N SER A 98 2.04 -0.68 -3.38
CA SER A 98 1.78 0.27 -2.29
C SER A 98 0.28 0.32 -1.95
N LEU A 99 -0.04 0.58 -0.68
CA LEU A 99 -1.40 0.56 -0.11
C LEU A 99 -1.63 1.81 0.74
N THR A 100 -2.81 2.40 0.66
CA THR A 100 -3.22 3.48 1.55
C THR A 100 -4.70 3.37 1.92
N ILE A 101 -5.06 3.78 3.13
CA ILE A 101 -6.43 3.67 3.66
C ILE A 101 -6.87 4.99 4.31
N ASN A 102 -8.13 5.38 4.07
CA ASN A 102 -8.81 6.48 4.75
C ASN A 102 -10.24 6.05 5.05
N GLY A 103 -10.58 5.89 6.33
CA GLY A 103 -11.88 5.36 6.73
C GLY A 103 -12.13 3.95 6.16
N ASP A 104 -13.25 3.79 5.46
CA ASP A 104 -13.69 2.56 4.79
C ASP A 104 -13.19 2.45 3.33
N LEU A 105 -12.23 3.27 2.93
CA LEU A 105 -11.73 3.34 1.56
C LEU A 105 -10.23 3.02 1.51
N LEU A 106 -9.88 1.99 0.76
CA LEU A 106 -8.49 1.57 0.51
C LEU A 106 -8.15 1.73 -0.97
N TYR A 107 -6.97 2.28 -1.25
CA TYR A 107 -6.40 2.31 -2.59
C TYR A 107 -5.11 1.52 -2.66
N VAL A 108 -4.98 0.78 -3.77
CA VAL A 108 -3.77 0.04 -4.14
C VAL A 108 -3.14 0.75 -5.33
N LEU A 109 -1.84 0.97 -5.25
CA LEU A 109 -0.99 1.29 -6.40
C LEU A 109 -0.52 -0.02 -7.01
N ASP A 110 -0.81 -0.19 -8.29
CA ASP A 110 -0.33 -1.29 -9.12
C ASP A 110 0.57 -0.73 -10.23
N GLY A 111 1.51 -1.54 -10.70
CA GLY A 111 2.48 -1.05 -11.67
C GLY A 111 3.42 -2.09 -12.23
N SER A 112 3.23 -2.39 -13.51
CA SER A 112 4.12 -3.20 -14.34
C SER A 112 4.46 -2.46 -15.64
N VAL A 113 5.26 -3.10 -16.50
CA VAL A 113 5.50 -2.60 -17.87
C VAL A 113 4.21 -2.51 -18.71
N ALA A 114 3.15 -3.24 -18.34
CA ALA A 114 1.88 -3.28 -19.06
C ALA A 114 0.91 -2.16 -18.65
N GLY A 115 1.12 -1.54 -17.49
CA GLY A 115 0.29 -0.44 -17.01
C GLY A 115 0.58 -0.09 -15.55
N ASN A 116 0.45 1.20 -15.23
CA ASN A 116 0.63 1.72 -13.88
C ASN A 116 -0.59 2.55 -13.48
N GLY A 117 -1.13 2.31 -12.30
CA GLY A 117 -2.34 2.98 -11.86
C GLY A 117 -2.72 2.73 -10.42
N ILE A 118 -3.84 3.32 -10.03
CA ILE A 118 -4.43 3.15 -8.72
C ILE A 118 -5.80 2.49 -8.83
N ARG A 119 -6.17 1.69 -7.84
CA ARG A 119 -7.47 0.99 -7.77
C ARG A 119 -8.04 1.06 -6.37
N GLY A 120 -9.32 1.41 -6.29
CA GLY A 120 -10.05 1.54 -5.03
C GLY A 120 -10.80 0.28 -4.61
N PHE A 121 -10.93 0.12 -3.31
CA PHE A 121 -11.69 -0.90 -2.58
C PHE A 121 -12.48 -0.24 -1.44
N THR A 122 -13.66 -0.75 -1.15
CA THR A 122 -14.33 -0.51 0.14
C THR A 122 -13.86 -1.54 1.16
N VAL A 123 -13.75 -1.12 2.41
CA VAL A 123 -13.35 -1.93 3.55
C VAL A 123 -14.60 -2.18 4.41
N ALA A 124 -14.96 -3.43 4.61
CA ALA A 124 -16.04 -3.81 5.51
C ALA A 124 -15.61 -3.76 6.98
N ASP A 125 -16.57 -3.82 7.91
CA ASP A 125 -16.30 -3.81 9.36
C ASP A 125 -15.43 -5.00 9.84
N ASP A 126 -15.45 -6.10 9.09
CA ASP A 126 -14.60 -7.28 9.31
C ASP A 126 -13.21 -7.17 8.62
N GLY A 127 -12.90 -6.00 8.06
CA GLY A 127 -11.65 -5.69 7.38
C GLY A 127 -11.57 -6.17 5.94
N THR A 128 -12.53 -6.96 5.46
CA THR A 128 -12.49 -7.49 4.09
C THR A 128 -12.68 -6.40 3.04
N LEU A 129 -12.05 -6.61 1.88
CA LEU A 129 -12.02 -5.69 0.77
C LEU A 129 -13.02 -6.10 -0.31
N THR A 130 -13.84 -5.16 -0.76
CA THR A 130 -14.65 -5.28 -1.98
C THR A 130 -14.16 -4.27 -2.99
N ARG A 131 -13.82 -4.72 -4.20
CA ARG A 131 -13.33 -3.83 -5.26
C ARG A 131 -14.41 -2.81 -5.60
N LEU A 132 -14.04 -1.52 -5.63
CA LEU A 132 -14.88 -0.48 -6.22
C LEU A 132 -14.92 -0.68 -7.75
N PRO A 133 -16.10 -0.95 -8.34
CA PRO A 133 -16.20 -1.13 -9.78
C PRO A 133 -15.72 0.12 -10.53
N HIS A 134 -15.03 -0.09 -11.65
CA HIS A 134 -14.51 1.00 -12.49
C HIS A 134 -13.61 2.01 -11.77
N SER A 135 -12.99 1.66 -10.63
CA SER A 135 -12.12 2.55 -9.85
C SER A 135 -10.69 2.68 -10.38
N PHE A 136 -10.28 1.84 -11.34
CA PHE A 136 -8.93 1.89 -11.88
C PHE A 136 -8.66 3.23 -12.57
N ARG A 137 -7.55 3.88 -12.22
CA ARG A 137 -7.08 5.12 -12.82
C ARG A 137 -5.64 4.98 -13.23
N LEU A 138 -5.35 5.37 -14.48
CA LEU A 138 -3.99 5.42 -14.97
C LEU A 138 -3.23 6.59 -14.34
N LEU A 139 -1.94 6.40 -14.12
CA LEU A 139 -1.03 7.50 -13.82
C LEU A 139 -0.87 8.41 -15.05
N SER A 140 -0.40 9.64 -14.84
CA SER A 140 -0.19 10.66 -15.88
C SER A 140 0.87 10.30 -16.91
N SER A 141 1.66 9.25 -16.67
CA SER A 141 2.69 8.76 -17.58
C SER A 141 2.63 7.24 -17.67
N PRO A 142 2.53 6.66 -18.90
CA PRO A 142 2.50 5.21 -19.07
C PRO A 142 3.84 4.55 -18.69
N ILE A 143 4.95 5.31 -18.74
CA ILE A 143 6.29 4.85 -18.35
C ILE A 143 6.68 5.27 -16.91
N ALA A 144 5.68 5.62 -16.09
CA ALA A 144 5.93 5.96 -14.69
C ALA A 144 6.49 4.74 -13.94
N VAL A 145 7.44 4.99 -13.05
CA VAL A 145 7.91 4.04 -12.05
C VAL A 145 7.41 4.60 -10.72
N PRO A 146 6.24 4.16 -10.23
CA PRO A 146 5.64 4.75 -9.06
C PRO A 146 6.35 4.30 -7.78
N GLY A 147 6.38 5.15 -6.75
CA GLY A 147 7.04 4.86 -5.47
C GLY A 147 6.05 4.53 -4.34
N GLU A 148 5.03 5.36 -4.18
CA GLU A 148 4.03 5.24 -3.11
C GLU A 148 2.71 5.86 -3.58
N VAL A 149 1.59 5.35 -3.06
CA VAL A 149 0.30 6.06 -3.04
C VAL A 149 -0.07 6.42 -1.60
N GLN A 150 -0.52 7.66 -1.36
CA GLN A 150 -0.96 8.08 -0.03
C GLN A 150 -2.20 8.98 -0.11
N PHE A 151 -3.18 8.75 0.77
CA PHE A 151 -4.25 9.72 1.00
C PHE A 151 -3.70 11.00 1.63
N SER A 152 -4.26 12.16 1.25
CA SER A 152 -4.12 13.38 2.06
C SER A 152 -4.79 13.19 3.43
N PRO A 153 -4.36 13.92 4.49
CA PRO A 153 -4.91 13.74 5.83
C PRO A 153 -6.43 13.93 5.92
N ASP A 154 -6.99 14.80 5.06
CA ASP A 154 -8.42 15.07 4.96
C ASP A 154 -9.17 14.10 4.04
N GLY A 155 -8.50 13.09 3.48
CA GLY A 155 -9.07 12.07 2.59
C GLY A 155 -9.47 12.58 1.21
N ARG A 156 -9.28 13.86 0.90
CA ARG A 156 -9.79 14.48 -0.34
C ARG A 156 -8.92 14.22 -1.56
N PHE A 157 -7.68 13.78 -1.36
CA PHE A 157 -6.73 13.53 -2.43
C PHE A 157 -6.01 12.20 -2.25
N LEU A 158 -5.64 11.59 -3.38
CA LEU A 158 -4.64 10.53 -3.47
C LEU A 158 -3.44 11.09 -4.20
N LEU A 159 -2.27 10.95 -3.60
CA LEU A 159 -1.00 11.41 -4.14
C LEU A 159 -0.16 10.20 -4.52
N VAL A 160 0.43 10.20 -5.71
CA VAL A 160 1.32 9.13 -6.18
C VAL A 160 2.67 9.72 -6.58
N THR A 161 3.75 9.21 -6.02
CA THR A 161 5.11 9.66 -6.37
C THR A 161 5.63 8.97 -7.62
N HIS A 162 6.26 9.73 -8.52
CA HIS A 162 6.88 9.18 -9.73
C HIS A 162 8.41 9.26 -9.65
N LYS A 163 9.06 8.11 -9.71
CA LYS A 163 10.53 8.01 -9.71
C LYS A 163 11.13 8.09 -11.13
N THR A 164 10.32 8.19 -12.19
CA THR A 164 10.83 8.32 -13.57
C THR A 164 11.30 9.74 -13.85
N THR A 165 12.54 9.90 -14.31
CA THR A 165 13.14 11.21 -14.65
C THR A 165 13.11 11.54 -16.16
N ASN A 166 12.88 10.53 -17.00
CA ASN A 166 12.96 10.63 -18.47
C ASN A 166 11.57 10.74 -19.14
N VAL A 167 10.58 11.29 -18.43
CA VAL A 167 9.26 11.52 -19.01
C VAL A 167 9.31 12.74 -19.94
N LEU A 168 8.71 12.63 -21.13
CA LEU A 168 8.61 13.74 -22.09
C LEU A 168 7.63 14.82 -21.65
N LEU A 169 6.66 14.46 -20.81
CA LEU A 169 5.65 15.36 -20.25
C LEU A 169 6.23 16.18 -19.09
N PRO A 170 6.09 17.53 -19.10
CA PRO A 170 6.42 18.35 -17.95
C PRO A 170 5.34 18.23 -16.84
N PRO A 171 5.71 18.34 -15.56
CA PRO A 171 7.08 18.35 -15.05
C PRO A 171 7.73 16.96 -15.11
N LYS A 172 9.05 16.94 -15.32
CA LYS A 172 9.83 15.69 -15.46
C LYS A 172 9.81 14.84 -14.19
N ASN A 173 9.93 15.47 -13.02
CA ASN A 173 9.72 14.86 -11.72
C ASN A 173 8.37 15.32 -11.19
N ALA A 174 7.53 14.37 -10.82
CA ALA A 174 6.15 14.67 -10.55
C ALA A 174 5.57 13.87 -9.39
N ILE A 175 4.53 14.45 -8.82
CA ILE A 175 3.55 13.79 -7.98
C ILE A 175 2.22 13.88 -8.71
N ASP A 176 1.60 12.74 -8.96
CA ASP A 176 0.23 12.70 -9.46
C ASP A 176 -0.75 12.91 -8.31
N VAL A 177 -1.72 13.79 -8.53
CA VAL A 177 -2.74 14.13 -7.54
C VAL A 177 -4.10 13.83 -8.11
N PHE A 178 -4.80 12.86 -7.54
CA PHE A 178 -6.18 12.55 -7.86
C PHE A 178 -7.10 13.16 -6.80
N ARG A 179 -8.20 13.77 -7.24
CA ARG A 179 -9.28 14.17 -6.31
C ARG A 179 -10.11 12.93 -5.98
N VAL A 180 -10.42 12.73 -4.70
CA VAL A 180 -11.35 11.70 -4.24
C VAL A 180 -12.75 12.31 -4.21
N GLY A 181 -13.69 11.71 -4.93
CA GLY A 181 -15.10 12.10 -4.90
C GLY A 181 -15.84 11.50 -3.70
N ASP A 182 -17.03 12.02 -3.41
CA ASP A 182 -17.86 11.57 -2.29
C ASP A 182 -18.30 10.10 -2.42
N ASN A 183 -18.23 9.54 -3.63
CA ASN A 183 -18.44 8.12 -3.92
C ASN A 183 -17.17 7.26 -3.74
N GLY A 184 -16.10 7.82 -3.15
CA GLY A 184 -14.81 7.18 -2.97
C GLY A 184 -13.98 7.01 -4.24
N MET A 185 -14.45 7.45 -5.41
CA MET A 185 -13.70 7.31 -6.65
C MET A 185 -12.67 8.43 -6.82
N ALA A 186 -11.44 8.04 -7.19
CA ALA A 186 -10.43 8.94 -7.67
C ALA A 186 -10.85 9.56 -9.03
N SER A 187 -10.43 10.80 -9.29
CA SER A 187 -10.67 11.50 -10.56
C SER A 187 -10.17 10.68 -11.76
N ALA A 188 -10.86 10.77 -12.90
CA ALA A 188 -10.52 9.99 -14.10
C ALA A 188 -9.08 10.19 -14.56
N LEU A 189 -8.57 11.42 -14.42
CA LEU A 189 -7.20 11.81 -14.70
C LEU A 189 -6.60 12.47 -13.46
N PRO A 190 -5.30 12.25 -13.19
CA PRO A 190 -4.58 12.99 -12.17
C PRO A 190 -4.20 14.39 -12.67
N LYS A 191 -4.00 15.30 -11.71
CA LYS A 191 -3.18 16.50 -11.93
C LYS A 191 -1.73 16.14 -11.66
N ARG A 192 -0.83 16.45 -12.61
CA ARG A 192 0.61 16.22 -12.48
C ARG A 192 1.28 17.46 -11.89
N GLU A 193 1.76 17.36 -10.66
CA GLU A 193 2.40 18.46 -9.93
C GLU A 193 3.92 18.28 -9.85
N PRO A 194 4.73 19.35 -9.86
CA PRO A 194 6.17 19.23 -9.76
C PRO A 194 6.59 18.80 -8.35
N SER A 195 7.57 17.91 -8.25
CA SER A 195 8.30 17.68 -7.00
C SER A 195 9.49 18.64 -6.89
N HIS A 196 9.87 19.01 -5.65
CA HIS A 196 11.10 19.79 -5.41
C HIS A 196 12.36 19.00 -5.80
N GLY A 197 12.41 17.71 -5.44
CA GLY A 197 13.56 16.83 -5.70
C GLY A 197 13.39 15.98 -6.96
N LEU A 198 14.51 15.36 -7.37
CA LEU A 198 14.50 14.29 -8.36
C LEU A 198 13.98 13.00 -7.72
N ARG A 199 13.26 12.18 -8.48
CA ARG A 199 12.79 10.85 -8.05
C ARG A 199 12.12 10.86 -6.66
N PRO A 200 11.02 11.62 -6.44
CA PRO A 200 10.28 11.51 -5.19
C PRO A 200 9.96 10.03 -4.91
N PHE A 201 10.38 9.53 -3.76
CA PHE A 201 10.23 8.12 -3.38
C PHE A 201 8.94 7.92 -2.60
N SER A 202 8.83 8.58 -1.45
CA SER A 202 7.71 8.45 -0.51
C SER A 202 7.05 9.78 -0.17
N LEU A 203 5.91 9.70 0.51
CA LEU A 203 5.11 10.80 1.02
C LEU A 203 4.96 10.65 2.54
N ALA A 204 4.82 11.79 3.21
CA ALA A 204 4.45 11.84 4.62
C ALA A 204 3.80 13.19 4.92
N PHE A 205 2.78 13.18 5.77
CA PHE A 205 2.11 14.38 6.24
C PHE A 205 2.45 14.64 7.72
N ARG A 206 2.39 15.91 8.12
CA ARG A 206 2.61 16.37 9.49
C ARG A 206 1.33 16.93 10.08
#